data_AF-A0A4T0V0V4-F1
#
_entry.id   AF-A0A4T0V0V4-F1
#
_cell.length_a   1.000
_cell.length_b   1.000
_cell.length_c   1.000
_cell.angle_alpha   90.00
_cell.angle_beta   90.00
_cell.angle_gamma   90.00
#
_symmetry.space_group_name_H-M   'P 1'
#
loop_
_entity.id
_entity.type
_entity.pdbx_description
1 polymer ?
#
loop_
_entity_poly.entity_id
_entity_poly.type
_entity_poly.pdbx_seq_one_letter_code
_entity_poly.pdbx_strand_id
1 'polypeptide(L)'
;MFSNLLSLVIWVPIIAGVLVLATGDDRRAPLARWIALAGSALGFAASLPLFTAFDTLNGGMQFVEFAPWISALNINYHLGVDGLSMLFVVLNSFITMMVVIAGWQVIEQRVAQYMAAFLVMSGLINGAFAALDAILFYVFFEAMLIPMYLIIGVWGGPRRVYASIKFFLYTLLGSLLMLVALIWLYFAAGKSFSIEAFQDIAQIPLTVQILLFIAFFMSFAVKVPMWPVHTWLPDAHVEAPTGGSMVLAAITLKIGAYGFLRFVLPIVPDAARELAPIVVALSLVAVVYIGLVALVQTDMKKLVAYSSISHMGFVTLGLFLFTGSELNVWAVEGAIVQMVSHGFVSAAMFFCIGVMYDRVHSRNIADYGGVANRMPIFAAFMVLFAMANAGLPATSGFVGEFMVIMGALQVNFWVAALASLTLIFGAAYTLWMVKRTIFGEVANHHVDELTDVNKREFLVLVVLAIAVLGMGLYPQMFVDKMHLAVNDLIAHVAQSKL
;
A
#
# COMPACT_ATOMS: atom_id res chain seq x y z
N MET A 1 20.00 20.72 -9.73
CA MET A 1 18.91 21.68 -9.45
C MET A 1 17.83 21.12 -8.51
N PHE A 2 18.02 19.95 -7.88
CA PHE A 2 16.99 19.26 -7.07
C PHE A 2 17.41 19.04 -5.61
N SER A 3 18.18 19.96 -5.01
CA SER A 3 18.81 19.72 -3.70
C SER A 3 17.85 19.56 -2.52
N ASN A 4 16.55 19.82 -2.68
CA ASN A 4 15.52 19.73 -1.63
C ASN A 4 14.21 19.10 -2.14
N LEU A 5 14.29 18.20 -3.13
CA LEU A 5 13.10 17.65 -3.80
C LEU A 5 12.26 16.76 -2.88
N LEU A 6 12.89 15.89 -2.06
CA LEU A 6 12.17 15.01 -1.14
C LEU A 6 11.51 15.83 -0.02
N SER A 7 12.21 16.86 0.49
CA SER A 7 11.58 17.83 1.39
C SER A 7 10.33 18.47 0.78
N LEU A 8 10.37 18.87 -0.50
CA LEU A 8 9.18 19.41 -1.17
C LEU A 8 8.06 18.38 -1.26
N VAL A 9 8.36 17.14 -1.63
CA VAL A 9 7.37 16.05 -1.75
C VAL A 9 6.71 15.71 -0.40
N ILE A 10 7.42 15.87 0.70
CA ILE A 10 6.91 15.66 2.07
C ILE A 10 6.10 16.88 2.54
N TRP A 11 6.66 18.08 2.44
CA TRP A 11 6.12 19.25 3.13
C TRP A 11 5.07 20.02 2.33
N VAL A 12 5.08 20.00 1.00
CA VAL A 12 4.05 20.65 0.17
C VAL A 12 2.63 20.18 0.54
N PRO A 13 2.33 18.86 0.57
CA PRO A 13 1.00 18.42 0.97
C PRO A 13 0.71 18.73 2.44
N ILE A 14 1.67 18.62 3.36
CA ILE A 14 1.47 18.96 4.78
C ILE A 14 1.08 20.44 4.95
N ILE A 15 1.84 21.35 4.33
CA ILE A 15 1.58 22.80 4.38
C ILE A 15 0.22 23.10 3.76
N ALA A 16 -0.11 22.50 2.62
CA ALA A 16 -1.43 22.63 2.02
C ALA A 16 -2.53 22.13 2.98
N GLY A 17 -2.32 21.00 3.67
CA GLY A 17 -3.23 20.50 4.70
C GLY A 17 -3.46 21.50 5.84
N VAL A 18 -2.41 22.15 6.33
CA VAL A 18 -2.51 23.21 7.34
C VAL A 18 -3.30 24.42 6.81
N LEU A 19 -3.06 24.84 5.56
CA LEU A 19 -3.82 25.92 4.92
C LEU A 19 -5.30 25.55 4.75
N VAL A 20 -5.59 24.28 4.42
CA VAL A 20 -6.96 23.77 4.38
C VAL A 20 -7.59 23.84 5.77
N LEU A 21 -6.91 23.43 6.84
CA LEU A 21 -7.43 23.57 8.21
C LEU A 21 -7.72 25.02 8.60
N ALA A 22 -6.92 25.98 8.12
CA ALA A 22 -7.15 27.40 8.37
C ALA A 22 -8.45 27.93 7.73
N THR A 23 -9.03 27.21 6.76
CA THR A 23 -10.38 27.52 6.25
C THR A 23 -11.48 27.20 7.27
N GLY A 24 -11.18 26.45 8.33
CA GLY A 24 -12.04 26.27 9.50
C GLY A 24 -13.29 25.44 9.22
N ASP A 25 -14.43 26.13 9.14
CA ASP A 25 -15.77 25.54 9.16
C ASP A 25 -16.35 25.34 7.75
N ASP A 26 -17.42 24.55 7.63
CA ASP A 26 -17.99 24.08 6.36
C ASP A 26 -18.56 25.21 5.49
N ARG A 27 -18.76 26.41 6.04
CA ARG A 27 -19.09 27.63 5.28
C ARG A 27 -18.07 27.97 4.19
N ARG A 28 -16.81 27.55 4.36
CA ARG A 28 -15.72 27.74 3.38
C ARG A 28 -15.32 26.42 2.71
N ALA A 29 -16.20 25.41 2.70
CA ALA A 29 -15.93 24.11 2.08
C ALA A 29 -15.48 24.18 0.61
N PRO A 30 -16.05 25.05 -0.27
CA PRO A 30 -15.55 25.17 -1.64
C PRO A 30 -14.08 25.63 -1.71
N LEU A 31 -13.70 26.59 -0.86
CA LEU A 31 -12.32 27.07 -0.77
C LEU A 31 -11.39 25.97 -0.24
N ALA A 32 -11.82 25.25 0.80
CA ALA A 32 -11.08 24.11 1.37
C ALA A 32 -10.77 23.04 0.31
N ARG A 33 -11.78 22.70 -0.52
CA ARG A 33 -11.65 21.72 -1.61
C ARG A 33 -10.65 22.18 -2.68
N TRP A 34 -10.73 23.44 -3.12
CA TRP A 34 -9.80 23.99 -4.12
C TRP A 34 -8.36 24.07 -3.62
N ILE A 35 -8.15 24.52 -2.38
CA ILE A 35 -6.81 24.51 -1.76
C ILE A 35 -6.30 23.08 -1.66
N ALA A 36 -7.17 22.12 -1.28
CA ALA A 36 -6.77 20.73 -1.17
C ALA A 36 -6.37 20.11 -2.51
N LEU A 37 -7.10 20.40 -3.58
CA LEU A 37 -6.79 19.92 -4.92
C LEU A 37 -5.51 20.56 -5.46
N ALA A 38 -5.31 21.86 -5.24
CA ALA A 38 -4.05 22.52 -5.58
C ALA A 38 -2.88 21.89 -4.80
N GLY A 39 -3.06 21.65 -3.50
CA GLY A 39 -2.06 21.01 -2.65
C GLY A 39 -1.69 19.59 -3.08
N SER A 40 -2.69 18.74 -3.39
CA SER A 40 -2.45 17.38 -3.86
C SER A 40 -1.85 17.34 -5.27
N ALA A 41 -2.29 18.23 -6.16
CA ALA A 41 -1.72 18.35 -7.51
C ALA A 41 -0.26 18.84 -7.48
N LEU A 42 0.05 19.84 -6.64
CA LEU A 42 1.43 20.30 -6.44
C LEU A 42 2.31 19.23 -5.79
N GLY A 43 1.79 18.50 -4.80
CA GLY A 43 2.50 17.36 -4.19
C GLY A 43 2.80 16.26 -5.22
N PHE A 44 1.82 15.91 -6.05
CA PHE A 44 2.02 14.96 -7.15
C PHE A 44 3.03 15.47 -8.18
N ALA A 45 2.89 16.72 -8.62
CA ALA A 45 3.84 17.34 -9.55
C ALA A 45 5.27 17.38 -9.00
N ALA A 46 5.45 17.66 -7.71
CA ALA A 46 6.75 17.61 -7.03
C ALA A 46 7.34 16.19 -6.99
N SER A 47 6.50 15.15 -7.01
CA SER A 47 6.97 13.76 -7.03
C SER A 47 7.40 13.28 -8.44
N LEU A 48 6.92 13.91 -9.53
CA LEU A 48 7.19 13.46 -10.90
C LEU A 48 8.69 13.42 -11.28
N PRO A 49 9.53 14.39 -10.89
CA PRO A 49 10.96 14.32 -11.18
C PRO A 49 11.65 13.10 -10.54
N LEU A 50 11.11 12.57 -9.43
CA LEU A 50 11.62 11.33 -8.84
C LEU A 50 11.50 10.15 -9.79
N PHE A 51 10.52 10.16 -10.71
CA PHE A 51 10.36 9.12 -11.72
C PHE A 51 11.12 9.44 -13.01
N THR A 52 10.97 10.66 -13.53
CA THR A 52 11.50 11.05 -14.85
C THR A 52 13.00 11.35 -14.85
N ALA A 53 13.56 11.81 -13.74
CA ALA A 53 14.98 12.11 -13.59
C ALA A 53 15.74 11.04 -12.79
N PHE A 54 15.11 9.90 -12.50
CA PHE A 54 15.76 8.77 -11.83
C PHE A 54 16.80 8.11 -12.73
N ASP A 55 18.03 7.99 -12.24
CA ASP A 55 19.10 7.28 -12.93
C ASP A 55 18.98 5.77 -12.71
N THR A 56 18.61 5.03 -13.75
CA THR A 56 18.47 3.56 -13.68
C THR A 56 19.81 2.83 -13.61
N LEU A 57 20.92 3.52 -13.87
CA LEU A 57 22.26 2.94 -13.86
C LEU A 57 22.91 3.01 -12.47
N ASN A 58 22.27 3.65 -11.50
CA ASN A 58 22.74 3.77 -10.12
C ASN A 58 21.72 3.16 -9.15
N GLY A 59 22.09 2.04 -8.51
CA GLY A 59 21.24 1.33 -7.55
C GLY A 59 21.21 1.97 -6.15
N GLY A 60 22.15 2.88 -5.87
CA GLY A 60 22.24 3.59 -4.60
C GLY A 60 21.16 4.66 -4.39
N MET A 61 21.23 5.31 -3.24
CA MET A 61 20.30 6.38 -2.87
C MET A 61 20.47 7.62 -3.75
N GLN A 62 19.36 8.11 -4.29
CA GLN A 62 19.29 9.30 -5.12
C GLN A 62 18.47 10.39 -4.42
N PHE A 63 18.62 11.64 -4.87
CA PHE A 63 17.95 12.81 -4.30
C PHE A 63 18.21 12.97 -2.80
N VAL A 64 19.43 12.64 -2.36
CA VAL A 64 19.79 12.60 -0.94
C VAL A 64 19.79 14.01 -0.32
N GLU A 65 19.14 14.13 0.83
CA GLU A 65 19.11 15.34 1.64
C GLU A 65 19.58 14.99 3.05
N PHE A 66 20.48 15.79 3.61
CA PHE A 66 21.04 15.53 4.94
C PHE A 66 21.09 16.80 5.76
N ALA A 67 20.48 16.77 6.95
CA ALA A 67 20.64 17.78 7.97
C ALA A 67 20.64 17.15 9.37
N PRO A 68 21.50 17.57 10.31
CA PRO A 68 21.41 17.13 11.71
C PRO A 68 20.07 17.55 12.32
N TRP A 69 19.39 16.64 13.01
CA TRP A 69 18.10 16.93 13.67
C TRP A 69 18.24 16.97 15.19
N ILE A 70 18.77 15.90 15.81
CA ILE A 70 19.03 15.80 17.25
C ILE A 70 20.46 15.29 17.45
N SER A 71 21.42 16.21 17.49
CA SER A 71 22.85 15.88 17.54
C SER A 71 23.27 15.07 18.78
N ALA A 72 22.58 15.24 19.92
CA ALA A 72 22.89 14.50 21.14
C ALA A 72 22.70 12.98 20.99
N LEU A 73 21.86 12.55 20.05
CA LEU A 73 21.53 11.15 19.79
C LEU A 73 21.92 10.71 18.37
N ASN A 74 22.66 11.54 17.63
CA ASN A 74 22.98 11.32 16.21
C ASN A 74 21.75 11.00 15.33
N ILE A 75 20.61 11.62 15.63
CA ILE A 75 19.41 11.50 14.79
C ILE A 75 19.48 12.59 13.73
N ASN A 76 19.33 12.19 12.46
CA ASN A 76 19.46 13.09 11.32
C ASN A 76 18.17 13.16 10.50
N TYR A 77 17.89 14.32 9.94
CA TYR A 77 16.98 14.46 8.82
C TYR A 77 17.71 13.99 7.55
N HIS A 78 17.82 12.67 7.41
CA HIS A 78 18.46 12.02 6.28
C HIS A 78 17.38 11.40 5.39
N LEU A 79 17.24 11.95 4.18
CA LEU A 79 16.31 11.49 3.17
C LEU A 79 17.06 10.98 1.95
N GLY A 80 16.47 10.01 1.25
CA GLY A 80 16.91 9.54 -0.04
C GLY A 80 15.93 8.51 -0.58
N VAL A 81 15.93 8.31 -1.90
CA VAL A 81 15.11 7.28 -2.55
C VAL A 81 15.95 6.48 -3.52
N ASP A 82 15.73 5.18 -3.55
CA ASP A 82 16.24 4.25 -4.57
C ASP A 82 15.07 3.72 -5.41
N GLY A 83 15.34 2.69 -6.23
CA GLY A 83 14.35 2.03 -7.06
C GLY A 83 13.21 1.36 -6.27
N LEU A 84 13.41 1.07 -4.99
CA LEU A 84 12.39 0.47 -4.11
C LEU A 84 11.44 1.55 -3.57
N SER A 85 11.98 2.65 -3.04
CA SER A 85 11.19 3.72 -2.40
C SER A 85 10.45 4.60 -3.40
N MET A 86 11.10 4.95 -4.51
CA MET A 86 10.64 6.00 -5.42
C MET A 86 9.23 5.74 -5.95
N LEU A 87 8.95 4.49 -6.35
CA LEU A 87 7.66 4.09 -6.91
C LEU A 87 6.52 4.30 -5.92
N PHE A 88 6.75 4.05 -4.62
CA PHE A 88 5.74 4.22 -3.59
C PHE A 88 5.46 5.69 -3.25
N VAL A 89 6.47 6.55 -3.32
CA VAL A 89 6.31 8.01 -3.14
C VAL A 89 5.44 8.60 -4.25
N VAL A 90 5.69 8.21 -5.50
CA VAL A 90 4.91 8.67 -6.66
C VAL A 90 3.49 8.10 -6.61
N LEU A 91 3.36 6.80 -6.30
CA LEU A 91 2.05 6.15 -6.13
C LEU A 91 1.22 6.83 -5.04
N ASN A 92 1.81 7.13 -3.88
CA ASN A 92 1.10 7.80 -2.78
C ASN A 92 0.60 9.19 -3.17
N SER A 93 1.45 9.97 -3.82
CA SER A 93 1.10 11.32 -4.27
C SER A 93 -0.02 11.27 -5.33
N PHE A 94 0.04 10.31 -6.26
CA PHE A 94 -1.01 10.05 -7.24
C PHE A 94 -2.36 9.67 -6.60
N ILE A 95 -2.35 8.69 -5.69
CA ILE A 95 -3.57 8.22 -5.02
C ILE A 95 -4.17 9.33 -4.14
N THR A 96 -3.34 10.13 -3.48
CA THR A 96 -3.80 11.28 -2.68
C THR A 96 -4.60 12.25 -3.55
N MET A 97 -4.10 12.56 -4.75
CA MET A 97 -4.83 13.41 -5.70
C MET A 97 -6.18 12.80 -6.09
N MET A 98 -6.22 11.50 -6.37
CA MET A 98 -7.47 10.79 -6.69
C MET A 98 -8.48 10.83 -5.53
N VAL A 99 -8.01 10.70 -4.29
CA VAL A 99 -8.85 10.73 -3.09
C VAL A 99 -9.47 12.10 -2.85
N VAL A 100 -8.71 13.18 -3.06
CA VAL A 100 -9.23 14.56 -2.97
C VAL A 100 -10.32 14.80 -4.01
N ILE A 101 -10.11 14.33 -5.25
CA ILE A 101 -11.11 14.45 -6.33
C ILE A 101 -12.35 13.60 -6.00
N ALA A 102 -12.17 12.35 -5.56
CA ALA A 102 -13.25 11.43 -5.19
C ALA A 102 -14.15 12.01 -4.08
N GLY A 103 -13.54 12.56 -3.02
CA GLY A 103 -14.25 13.13 -1.86
C GLY A 103 -14.98 14.45 -2.13
N TRP A 104 -14.83 15.05 -3.32
CA TRP A 104 -15.26 16.43 -3.60
C TRP A 104 -16.74 16.71 -3.33
N GLN A 105 -17.64 15.79 -3.66
CA GLN A 105 -19.09 15.95 -3.45
C GLN A 105 -19.65 15.04 -2.36
N VAL A 106 -18.94 13.95 -2.02
CA VAL A 106 -19.42 12.95 -1.06
C VAL A 106 -19.26 13.44 0.39
N ILE A 107 -18.23 14.24 0.65
CA ILE A 107 -17.96 14.76 1.99
C ILE A 107 -18.61 16.12 2.15
N GLU A 108 -19.66 16.18 2.97
CA GLU A 108 -20.44 17.38 3.25
C GLU A 108 -20.15 18.00 4.62
N GLN A 109 -19.66 17.21 5.57
CA GLN A 109 -19.38 17.65 6.94
C GLN A 109 -17.89 17.60 7.25
N ARG A 110 -17.40 18.63 7.95
CA ARG A 110 -15.99 18.77 8.36
C ARG A 110 -15.05 18.63 7.16
N VAL A 111 -15.40 19.28 6.05
CA VAL A 111 -14.73 19.10 4.76
C VAL A 111 -13.25 19.48 4.85
N ALA A 112 -12.95 20.58 5.54
CA ALA A 112 -11.58 21.04 5.74
C ALA A 112 -10.74 20.00 6.51
N GLN A 113 -11.27 19.45 7.60
CA GLN A 113 -10.58 18.47 8.42
C GLN A 113 -10.36 17.15 7.67
N TYR A 114 -11.33 16.72 6.85
CA TYR A 114 -11.19 15.52 6.01
C TYR A 114 -10.06 15.69 5.00
N MET A 115 -10.10 16.77 4.21
CA MET A 115 -9.12 17.02 3.16
C MET A 115 -7.72 17.26 3.73
N ALA A 116 -7.62 18.00 4.83
CA ALA A 116 -6.35 18.21 5.51
C ALA A 116 -5.76 16.90 6.07
N ALA A 117 -6.58 16.01 6.62
CA ALA A 117 -6.09 14.73 7.12
C ALA A 117 -5.42 13.91 6.01
N PHE A 118 -6.00 13.83 4.80
CA PHE A 118 -5.39 13.13 3.67
C PHE A 118 -4.09 13.79 3.19
N LEU A 119 -4.05 15.12 3.14
CA LEU A 119 -2.84 15.85 2.71
C LEU A 119 -1.69 15.70 3.72
N VAL A 120 -1.98 15.85 5.01
CA VAL A 120 -0.97 15.62 6.07
C VAL A 120 -0.50 14.17 6.03
N MET A 121 -1.42 13.21 5.93
CA MET A 121 -1.09 11.79 5.81
C MET A 121 -0.20 11.51 4.59
N SER A 122 -0.48 12.14 3.45
CA SER A 122 0.31 11.98 2.22
C SER A 122 1.77 12.35 2.44
N GLY A 123 2.04 13.51 3.06
CA GLY A 123 3.41 13.93 3.37
C GLY A 123 4.10 13.01 4.38
N LEU A 124 3.39 12.56 5.42
CA LEU A 124 3.94 11.62 6.41
C LEU A 124 4.31 10.28 5.78
N ILE A 125 3.46 9.75 4.90
CA ILE A 125 3.74 8.52 4.16
C ILE A 125 4.96 8.69 3.24
N ASN A 126 5.02 9.79 2.49
CA ASN A 126 6.18 10.12 1.65
C ASN A 126 7.47 10.20 2.50
N GLY A 127 7.38 10.80 3.69
CA GLY A 127 8.49 10.89 4.63
C GLY A 127 8.97 9.52 5.09
N ALA A 128 8.07 8.58 5.35
CA ALA A 128 8.46 7.23 5.74
C ALA A 128 9.13 6.44 4.60
N PHE A 129 8.70 6.59 3.34
CA PHE A 129 9.39 5.95 2.21
C PHE A 129 10.75 6.57 1.89
N ALA A 130 10.92 7.86 2.19
CA ALA A 130 12.14 8.62 1.92
C ALA A 130 13.16 8.60 3.07
N ALA A 131 12.78 8.19 4.29
CA ALA A 131 13.66 8.25 5.45
C ALA A 131 14.80 7.23 5.38
N LEU A 132 16.03 7.71 5.57
CA LEU A 132 17.27 6.92 5.70
C LEU A 132 17.83 6.89 7.13
N ASP A 133 17.20 7.62 8.04
CA ASP A 133 17.41 7.51 9.49
C ASP A 133 16.24 6.72 10.10
N ALA A 134 16.54 5.73 10.94
CA ALA A 134 15.56 4.79 11.45
C ALA A 134 14.57 5.43 12.45
N ILE A 135 15.00 6.44 13.23
CA ILE A 135 14.08 7.18 14.11
C ILE A 135 13.20 8.11 13.27
N LEU A 136 13.76 8.74 12.23
CA LEU A 136 12.96 9.53 11.30
C LEU A 136 11.89 8.67 10.61
N PHE A 137 12.27 7.47 10.14
CA PHE A 137 11.34 6.47 9.61
C PHE A 137 10.26 6.14 10.64
N TYR A 138 10.65 5.79 11.87
CA TYR A 138 9.72 5.45 12.95
C TYR A 138 8.71 6.57 13.23
N VAL A 139 9.18 7.81 13.31
CA VAL A 139 8.33 9.00 13.54
C VAL A 139 7.31 9.15 12.42
N PHE A 140 7.72 9.10 11.15
CA PHE A 140 6.77 9.20 10.04
C PHE A 140 5.81 8.01 9.98
N PHE A 141 6.31 6.80 10.21
CA PHE A 141 5.57 5.54 10.20
C PHE A 141 4.47 5.51 11.28
N GLU A 142 4.75 6.00 12.48
CA GLU A 142 3.74 6.12 13.54
C GLU A 142 2.85 7.35 13.34
N ALA A 143 3.40 8.50 12.94
CA ALA A 143 2.62 9.72 12.78
C ALA A 143 1.52 9.58 11.72
N MET A 144 1.76 8.81 10.64
CA MET A 144 0.73 8.57 9.61
C MET A 144 -0.51 7.82 10.15
N LEU A 145 -0.41 7.13 11.30
CA LEU A 145 -1.55 6.49 11.95
C LEU A 145 -2.56 7.50 12.47
N ILE A 146 -2.12 8.69 12.89
CA ILE A 146 -2.99 9.68 13.53
C ILE A 146 -4.04 10.19 12.53
N PRO A 147 -3.69 10.68 11.32
CA PRO A 147 -4.70 11.04 10.33
C PRO A 147 -5.63 9.88 9.97
N MET A 148 -5.09 8.66 9.80
CA MET A 148 -5.91 7.51 9.41
C MET A 148 -6.92 7.13 10.51
N TYR A 149 -6.50 7.16 11.77
CA TYR A 149 -7.36 6.96 12.93
C TYR A 149 -8.52 7.97 12.94
N LEU A 150 -8.24 9.25 12.66
CA LEU A 150 -9.26 10.30 12.58
C LEU A 150 -10.19 10.11 11.37
N ILE A 151 -9.64 9.76 10.20
CA ILE A 151 -10.41 9.50 8.97
C ILE A 151 -11.47 8.41 9.22
N ILE A 152 -11.07 7.30 9.85
CA ILE A 152 -12.00 6.22 10.20
C ILE A 152 -12.95 6.70 11.30
N GLY A 153 -12.43 7.22 12.41
CA GLY A 153 -13.22 7.52 13.62
C GLY A 153 -14.27 8.62 13.45
N VAL A 154 -14.03 9.60 12.57
CA VAL A 154 -14.91 10.76 12.38
C VAL A 154 -15.85 10.60 11.18
N TRP A 155 -15.36 10.09 10.04
CA TRP A 155 -16.15 9.96 8.80
C TRP A 155 -16.54 8.51 8.46
N GLY A 156 -16.17 7.55 9.30
CA GLY A 156 -16.53 6.16 9.09
C GLY A 156 -18.00 5.83 9.35
N GLY A 157 -18.33 4.57 9.11
CA GLY A 157 -19.64 3.97 9.28
C GLY A 157 -20.06 3.69 10.74
N PRO A 158 -21.09 2.87 10.96
CA PRO A 158 -21.71 2.68 12.27
C PRO A 158 -20.77 2.19 13.36
N ARG A 159 -19.77 1.34 13.04
CA ARG A 159 -18.82 0.78 14.02
C ARG A 159 -17.44 1.44 13.95
N ARG A 160 -17.39 2.67 13.45
CA ARG A 160 -16.14 3.44 13.23
C ARG A 160 -15.23 3.53 14.45
N VAL A 161 -15.78 3.68 15.66
CA VAL A 161 -14.99 3.81 16.90
C VAL A 161 -14.28 2.49 17.22
N TYR A 162 -14.99 1.37 17.12
CA TYR A 162 -14.41 0.04 17.29
C TYR A 162 -13.31 -0.21 16.26
N ALA A 163 -13.59 0.08 14.99
CA ALA A 163 -12.65 -0.15 13.90
C ALA A 163 -11.40 0.74 14.02
N SER A 164 -11.54 2.03 14.37
CA SER A 164 -10.41 2.94 14.50
C SER A 164 -9.52 2.58 15.69
N ILE A 165 -10.10 2.23 16.84
CA ILE A 165 -9.34 1.80 18.03
C ILE A 165 -8.64 0.47 17.75
N LYS A 166 -9.33 -0.51 17.16
CA LYS A 166 -8.74 -1.81 16.80
C LYS A 166 -7.56 -1.62 15.84
N PHE A 167 -7.73 -0.84 14.78
CA PHE A 167 -6.67 -0.49 13.83
C PHE A 167 -5.45 0.11 14.54
N PHE A 168 -5.68 1.12 15.38
CA PHE A 168 -4.61 1.83 16.07
C PHE A 168 -3.85 0.91 17.05
N LEU A 169 -4.56 0.14 17.88
CA LEU A 169 -3.93 -0.75 18.86
C LEU A 169 -3.16 -1.89 18.21
N TYR A 170 -3.71 -2.51 17.15
CA TYR A 170 -3.00 -3.55 16.42
C TYR A 170 -1.68 -3.04 15.87
N THR A 171 -1.71 -1.88 15.20
CA THR A 171 -0.53 -1.33 14.53
C THR A 171 0.50 -0.79 15.52
N LEU A 172 0.06 -0.12 16.59
CA LEU A 172 0.96 0.41 17.64
C LEU A 172 1.67 -0.71 18.41
N LEU A 173 0.97 -1.81 18.74
CA LEU A 173 1.59 -2.89 19.53
C LEU A 173 2.79 -3.50 18.78
N GLY A 174 2.65 -3.71 17.48
CA GLY A 174 3.74 -4.23 16.65
C GLY A 174 4.91 -3.25 16.56
N SER A 175 4.64 -1.96 16.41
CA SER A 175 5.69 -0.95 16.23
C SER A 175 6.48 -0.64 17.49
N LEU A 176 5.89 -0.79 18.69
CA LEU A 176 6.65 -0.66 19.94
C LEU A 176 7.80 -1.66 20.04
N LEU A 177 7.63 -2.90 19.53
CA LEU A 177 8.71 -3.89 19.47
C LEU A 177 9.80 -3.47 18.48
N MET A 178 9.42 -2.92 17.33
CA MET A 178 10.38 -2.36 16.37
C MET A 178 11.24 -1.27 17.03
N LEU A 179 10.66 -0.37 17.83
CA LEU A 179 11.43 0.67 18.51
C LEU A 179 12.52 0.10 19.43
N VAL A 180 12.24 -0.99 20.14
CA VAL A 180 13.23 -1.69 20.97
C VAL A 180 14.39 -2.23 20.10
N ALA A 181 14.09 -2.81 18.94
CA ALA A 181 15.10 -3.28 17.99
C ALA A 181 15.95 -2.12 17.45
N LEU A 182 15.34 -0.98 17.12
CA LEU A 182 16.06 0.22 16.65
C LEU A 182 17.04 0.75 17.71
N ILE A 183 16.64 0.76 18.99
CA ILE A 183 17.51 1.18 20.09
C ILE A 183 18.68 0.22 20.27
N TRP A 184 18.47 -1.09 20.14
CA TRP A 184 19.56 -2.05 20.20
C TRP A 184 20.55 -1.84 19.04
N LEU A 185 20.04 -1.71 17.82
CA LEU A 185 20.82 -1.47 16.61
C LEU A 185 21.61 -0.17 16.67
N TYR A 186 21.07 0.88 17.29
CA TYR A 186 21.80 2.13 17.54
C TYR A 186 23.14 1.90 18.25
N PHE A 187 23.16 1.09 19.31
CA PHE A 187 24.40 0.79 20.01
C PHE A 187 25.33 -0.12 19.19
N ALA A 188 24.76 -1.10 18.49
CA ALA A 188 25.53 -2.03 17.66
C ALA A 188 26.19 -1.32 16.45
N ALA A 189 25.55 -0.31 15.88
CA ALA A 189 26.03 0.50 14.77
C ALA A 189 26.88 1.72 15.19
N GLY A 190 27.46 1.69 16.39
CA GLY A 190 28.36 2.76 16.85
C GLY A 190 27.65 4.08 17.18
N LYS A 191 26.44 4.03 17.74
CA LYS A 191 25.59 5.18 18.09
C LYS A 191 25.13 5.98 16.89
N SER A 192 24.69 5.29 15.84
CA SER A 192 24.08 5.89 14.64
C SER A 192 22.69 5.33 14.43
N PHE A 193 21.73 6.15 14.04
CA PHE A 193 20.42 5.70 13.57
C PHE A 193 20.33 5.61 12.04
N SER A 194 21.45 5.77 11.31
CA SER A 194 21.47 5.55 9.87
C SER A 194 21.08 4.11 9.54
N ILE A 195 20.12 3.93 8.64
CA ILE A 195 19.68 2.61 8.18
C ILE A 195 20.85 1.88 7.49
N GLU A 196 21.66 2.60 6.71
CA GLU A 196 22.88 2.07 6.10
C GLU A 196 23.85 1.53 7.17
N ALA A 197 24.04 2.27 8.27
CA ALA A 197 24.89 1.80 9.37
C ALA A 197 24.35 0.53 10.06
N PHE A 198 23.03 0.29 10.05
CA PHE A 198 22.45 -0.96 10.52
C PHE A 198 22.68 -2.11 9.54
N GLN A 199 22.63 -1.81 8.24
CA GLN A 199 22.90 -2.76 7.17
C GLN A 199 24.39 -3.12 7.10
N ASP A 200 25.30 -2.24 7.52
CA ASP A 200 26.75 -2.48 7.49
C ASP A 200 27.32 -3.15 8.75
N ILE A 201 26.47 -3.50 9.73
CA ILE A 201 26.93 -4.25 10.92
C ILE A 201 27.47 -5.61 10.45
N ALA A 202 28.78 -5.79 10.59
CA ALA A 202 29.50 -6.94 10.04
C ALA A 202 29.11 -8.28 10.69
N GLN A 203 28.92 -8.30 12.01
CA GLN A 203 28.59 -9.53 12.75
C GLN A 203 27.47 -9.31 13.76
N ILE A 204 26.41 -10.11 13.61
CA ILE A 204 25.28 -10.21 14.53
C ILE A 204 25.04 -11.69 14.80
N PRO A 205 25.20 -12.18 16.05
CA PRO A 205 24.93 -13.58 16.37
C PRO A 205 23.51 -14.00 15.96
N LEU A 206 23.35 -15.23 15.46
CA LEU A 206 22.08 -15.72 14.92
C LEU A 206 20.90 -15.53 15.89
N THR A 207 21.10 -15.83 17.19
CA THR A 207 20.05 -15.64 18.21
C THR A 207 19.58 -14.19 18.28
N VAL A 208 20.50 -13.23 18.17
CA VAL A 208 20.17 -11.80 18.16
C VAL A 208 19.47 -11.43 16.86
N GLN A 209 19.93 -11.93 15.71
CA GLN A 209 19.24 -11.74 14.44
C GLN A 209 17.80 -12.26 14.49
N ILE A 210 17.55 -13.42 15.11
CA ILE A 210 16.19 -13.98 15.28
C ILE A 210 15.31 -13.07 16.15
N LEU A 211 15.84 -12.52 17.25
CA LEU A 211 15.08 -11.60 18.10
C LEU A 211 14.74 -10.29 17.38
N LEU A 212 15.72 -9.73 16.66
CA LEU A 212 15.52 -8.55 15.82
C LEU A 212 14.53 -8.83 14.69
N PHE A 213 14.63 -9.99 14.05
CA PHE A 213 13.69 -10.47 13.04
C PHE A 213 12.27 -10.49 13.60
N ILE A 214 12.05 -11.12 14.75
CA ILE A 214 10.72 -11.20 15.39
C ILE A 214 10.19 -9.80 15.71
N ALA A 215 11.03 -8.90 16.24
CA ALA A 215 10.63 -7.54 16.58
C ALA A 215 10.17 -6.73 15.35
N PHE A 216 10.94 -6.76 14.25
CA PHE A 216 10.56 -6.12 12.99
C PHE A 216 9.38 -6.83 12.32
N PHE A 217 9.40 -8.16 12.29
CA PHE A 217 8.36 -9.00 11.70
C PHE A 217 7.01 -8.71 12.33
N MET A 218 6.91 -8.61 13.66
CA MET A 218 5.65 -8.29 14.32
C MET A 218 5.11 -6.91 13.94
N SER A 219 5.98 -5.90 13.75
CA SER A 219 5.56 -4.58 13.30
C SER A 219 5.07 -4.59 11.84
N PHE A 220 5.84 -5.23 10.94
CA PHE A 220 5.56 -5.20 9.52
C PHE A 220 4.46 -6.19 9.11
N ALA A 221 4.42 -7.39 9.71
CA ALA A 221 3.38 -8.39 9.45
C ALA A 221 1.98 -7.89 9.80
N VAL A 222 1.83 -7.09 10.87
CA VAL A 222 0.55 -6.45 11.18
C VAL A 222 0.17 -5.43 10.11
N LYS A 223 1.13 -4.64 9.60
CA LYS A 223 0.88 -3.64 8.54
C LYS A 223 0.64 -4.24 7.15
N VAL A 224 1.24 -5.39 6.83
CA VAL A 224 1.03 -6.16 5.58
C VAL A 224 -0.21 -7.08 5.63
N PRO A 225 -1.06 -6.90 6.64
CA PRO A 225 -1.93 -7.92 7.26
C PRO A 225 -1.61 -9.39 6.90
N MET A 226 -0.48 -9.91 7.38
CA MET A 226 -0.19 -11.34 7.27
C MET A 226 -1.15 -12.17 8.11
N TRP A 227 -1.43 -13.41 7.69
CA TRP A 227 -2.09 -14.38 8.56
C TRP A 227 -1.14 -14.78 9.71
N PRO A 228 -1.59 -14.80 10.99
CA PRO A 228 -2.96 -14.62 11.48
C PRO A 228 -3.33 -13.19 11.94
N VAL A 229 -2.44 -12.21 11.84
CA VAL A 229 -2.59 -10.84 12.38
C VAL A 229 -3.28 -9.84 11.43
N HIS A 230 -4.25 -10.30 10.65
CA HIS A 230 -4.91 -9.54 9.57
C HIS A 230 -6.30 -8.99 9.94
N THR A 231 -6.89 -9.42 11.07
CA THR A 231 -8.31 -9.21 11.37
C THR A 231 -8.72 -7.75 11.60
N TRP A 232 -7.76 -6.84 11.77
CA TRP A 232 -8.03 -5.40 11.83
C TRP A 232 -8.41 -4.83 10.46
N LEU A 233 -7.89 -5.40 9.37
CA LEU A 233 -8.01 -4.83 8.03
C LEU A 233 -9.46 -4.86 7.50
N PRO A 234 -10.19 -6.00 7.54
CA PRO A 234 -11.57 -6.03 7.06
C PRO A 234 -12.48 -5.09 7.87
N ASP A 235 -12.28 -5.00 9.19
CA ASP A 235 -13.05 -4.08 10.04
C ASP A 235 -12.75 -2.62 9.71
N ALA A 236 -11.48 -2.28 9.49
CA ALA A 236 -11.08 -0.93 9.11
C ALA A 236 -11.65 -0.51 7.75
N HIS A 237 -11.57 -1.36 6.72
CA HIS A 237 -12.09 -1.04 5.38
C HIS A 237 -13.59 -0.91 5.31
N VAL A 238 -14.33 -1.77 6.02
CA VAL A 238 -15.79 -1.74 6.02
C VAL A 238 -16.29 -0.41 6.57
N GLU A 239 -15.69 0.04 7.66
CA GLU A 239 -16.11 1.26 8.33
C GLU A 239 -15.46 2.51 7.72
N ALA A 240 -14.33 2.42 7.01
CA ALA A 240 -13.70 3.59 6.40
C ALA A 240 -14.57 4.23 5.30
N PRO A 241 -14.52 5.58 5.18
CA PRO A 241 -15.07 6.27 4.01
C PRO A 241 -14.33 5.86 2.74
N THR A 242 -14.92 6.07 1.57
CA THR A 242 -14.35 5.64 0.27
C THR A 242 -12.89 6.05 0.09
N GLY A 243 -12.56 7.33 0.29
CA GLY A 243 -11.18 7.81 0.24
C GLY A 243 -10.23 7.17 1.26
N GLY A 244 -10.75 6.84 2.45
CA GLY A 244 -9.99 6.14 3.49
C GLY A 244 -9.63 4.72 3.05
N SER A 245 -10.58 3.97 2.49
CA SER A 245 -10.31 2.63 1.95
C SER A 245 -9.35 2.65 0.76
N MET A 246 -9.44 3.68 -0.11
CA MET A 246 -8.49 3.86 -1.21
C MET A 246 -7.06 4.00 -0.68
N VAL A 247 -6.78 4.93 0.24
CA VAL A 247 -5.41 5.10 0.76
C VAL A 247 -4.95 3.90 1.59
N LEU A 248 -5.84 3.36 2.44
CA LEU A 248 -5.52 2.23 3.29
C LEU A 248 -5.02 1.07 2.41
N ALA A 249 -5.81 0.65 1.43
CA ALA A 249 -5.46 -0.46 0.54
C ALA A 249 -4.27 -0.09 -0.37
N ALA A 250 -4.28 1.11 -0.95
CA ALA A 250 -3.33 1.46 -1.99
C ALA A 250 -1.91 1.67 -1.47
N ILE A 251 -1.73 2.21 -0.26
CA ILE A 251 -0.43 2.66 0.23
C ILE A 251 -0.06 2.09 1.60
N THR A 252 -0.97 2.16 2.58
CA THR A 252 -0.60 1.84 3.98
C THR A 252 -0.20 0.37 4.18
N LEU A 253 -0.63 -0.53 3.29
CA LEU A 253 -0.21 -1.93 3.29
C LEU A 253 1.22 -2.10 2.75
N LYS A 254 1.63 -1.22 1.82
CA LYS A 254 2.92 -1.32 1.10
C LYS A 254 4.07 -0.90 1.98
N ILE A 255 3.85 0.03 2.90
CA ILE A 255 4.90 0.46 3.84
C ILE A 255 5.35 -0.67 4.78
N GLY A 256 4.46 -1.62 5.10
CA GLY A 256 4.85 -2.81 5.86
C GLY A 256 5.78 -3.71 5.06
N ALA A 257 5.47 -3.94 3.78
CA ALA A 257 6.29 -4.76 2.90
C ALA A 257 7.61 -4.08 2.53
N TYR A 258 7.59 -2.76 2.37
CA TYR A 258 8.80 -1.93 2.30
C TYR A 258 9.66 -2.06 3.55
N GLY A 259 9.06 -2.19 4.74
CA GLY A 259 9.76 -2.50 5.98
C GLY A 259 10.54 -3.81 5.91
N PHE A 260 9.97 -4.87 5.32
CA PHE A 260 10.71 -6.12 5.08
C PHE A 260 11.90 -5.91 4.15
N LEU A 261 11.72 -5.19 3.05
CA LEU A 261 12.77 -4.88 2.07
C LEU A 261 13.92 -4.06 2.67
N ARG A 262 13.61 -3.03 3.47
CA ARG A 262 14.60 -2.05 3.95
C ARG A 262 15.25 -2.43 5.27
N PHE A 263 14.49 -3.06 6.17
CA PHE A 263 14.96 -3.39 7.52
C PHE A 263 15.22 -4.88 7.71
N VAL A 264 14.27 -5.76 7.39
CA VAL A 264 14.41 -7.17 7.76
C VAL A 264 15.47 -7.87 6.92
N LEU A 265 15.30 -7.86 5.60
CA LEU A 265 16.16 -8.62 4.69
C LEU A 265 17.64 -8.19 4.80
N PRO A 266 18.01 -6.90 4.72
CA PRO A 266 19.42 -6.51 4.72
C PRO A 266 20.04 -6.42 6.13
N ILE A 267 19.28 -6.15 7.20
CA ILE A 267 19.87 -6.05 8.56
C ILE A 267 20.11 -7.44 9.15
N VAL A 268 19.16 -8.39 8.98
CA VAL A 268 19.20 -9.72 9.58
C VAL A 268 19.04 -10.86 8.55
N PRO A 269 19.93 -10.94 7.53
CA PRO A 269 19.80 -11.86 6.41
C PRO A 269 19.83 -13.34 6.83
N ASP A 270 20.59 -13.72 7.87
CA ASP A 270 20.68 -15.11 8.30
C ASP A 270 19.40 -15.57 8.99
N ALA A 271 18.83 -14.75 9.87
CA ALA A 271 17.53 -15.04 10.47
C ALA A 271 16.40 -15.00 9.43
N ALA A 272 16.47 -14.10 8.45
CA ALA A 272 15.50 -14.06 7.35
C ALA A 272 15.51 -15.34 6.53
N ARG A 273 16.70 -15.92 6.26
CA ARG A 273 16.85 -17.22 5.59
C ARG A 273 16.35 -18.38 6.44
N GLU A 274 16.76 -18.44 7.71
CA GLU A 274 16.37 -19.49 8.66
C GLU A 274 14.85 -19.56 8.84
N LEU A 275 14.19 -18.40 8.94
CA LEU A 275 12.75 -18.28 9.20
C LEU A 275 11.92 -18.14 7.92
N ALA A 276 12.53 -18.07 6.73
CA ALA A 276 11.82 -17.98 5.46
C ALA A 276 10.76 -19.09 5.26
N PRO A 277 10.99 -20.37 5.60
CA PRO A 277 9.97 -21.40 5.46
C PRO A 277 8.68 -21.10 6.24
N ILE A 278 8.80 -20.46 7.41
CA ILE A 278 7.65 -20.03 8.21
C ILE A 278 6.92 -18.90 7.50
N VAL A 279 7.64 -17.88 7.01
CA VAL A 279 7.04 -16.75 6.29
C VAL A 279 6.34 -17.20 5.01
N VAL A 280 6.96 -18.12 4.26
CA VAL A 280 6.39 -18.75 3.06
C VAL A 280 5.10 -19.52 3.42
N ALA A 281 5.11 -20.32 4.48
CA ALA A 281 3.93 -21.05 4.92
C ALA A 281 2.77 -20.11 5.31
N LEU A 282 3.05 -19.06 6.09
CA LEU A 282 2.05 -18.04 6.46
C LEU A 282 1.49 -17.32 5.23
N SER A 283 2.34 -17.03 4.26
CA SER A 283 1.98 -16.39 2.99
C SER A 283 1.07 -17.27 2.13
N LEU A 284 1.38 -18.57 2.02
CA LEU A 284 0.53 -19.54 1.32
C LEU A 284 -0.82 -19.75 2.01
N VAL A 285 -0.85 -19.75 3.35
CA VAL A 285 -2.12 -19.75 4.10
C VAL A 285 -2.92 -18.50 3.78
N ALA A 286 -2.31 -17.31 3.75
CA ALA A 286 -3.00 -16.08 3.35
C ALA A 286 -3.55 -16.19 1.92
N VAL A 287 -2.76 -16.68 0.96
CA VAL A 287 -3.21 -16.89 -0.42
C VAL A 287 -4.45 -17.80 -0.49
N VAL A 288 -4.38 -18.98 0.11
CA VAL A 288 -5.41 -20.03 -0.03
C VAL A 288 -6.58 -19.81 0.91
N TYR A 289 -6.32 -19.79 2.22
CA TYR A 289 -7.37 -19.72 3.23
C TYR A 289 -8.11 -18.38 3.16
N ILE A 290 -7.39 -17.26 3.07
CA ILE A 290 -8.06 -15.96 2.99
C ILE A 290 -8.76 -15.78 1.64
N GLY A 291 -8.23 -16.33 0.55
CA GLY A 291 -8.94 -16.41 -0.73
C GLY A 291 -10.30 -17.11 -0.62
N LEU A 292 -10.36 -18.24 0.11
CA LEU A 292 -11.62 -18.94 0.39
C LEU A 292 -12.54 -18.14 1.33
N VAL A 293 -11.99 -17.47 2.33
CA VAL A 293 -12.76 -16.57 3.23
C VAL A 293 -13.37 -15.41 2.42
N ALA A 294 -12.66 -14.85 1.45
CA ALA A 294 -13.16 -13.79 0.57
C ALA A 294 -14.38 -14.25 -0.23
N LEU A 295 -14.37 -15.49 -0.73
CA LEU A 295 -15.46 -16.07 -1.54
C LEU A 295 -16.80 -16.17 -0.80
N VAL A 296 -16.76 -16.38 0.52
CA VAL A 296 -17.98 -16.50 1.34
C VAL A 296 -18.46 -15.16 1.91
N GLN A 297 -17.77 -14.05 1.62
CA GLN A 297 -18.20 -12.73 2.09
C GLN A 297 -19.43 -12.23 1.34
N THR A 298 -20.39 -11.71 2.09
CA THR A 298 -21.61 -11.09 1.54
C THR A 298 -21.48 -9.57 1.41
N ASP A 299 -20.53 -8.94 2.09
CA ASP A 299 -20.26 -7.50 2.02
C ASP A 299 -19.15 -7.22 1.00
N MET A 300 -19.41 -6.34 0.02
CA MET A 300 -18.46 -6.01 -1.04
C MET A 300 -17.15 -5.41 -0.51
N LYS A 301 -17.22 -4.52 0.50
CA LYS A 301 -16.01 -3.93 1.09
C LYS A 301 -15.20 -4.99 1.83
N LYS A 302 -15.86 -5.92 2.54
CA LYS A 302 -15.16 -7.06 3.18
C LYS A 302 -14.51 -7.96 2.16
N LEU A 303 -15.22 -8.31 1.09
CA LEU A 303 -14.70 -9.19 0.04
C LEU A 303 -13.41 -8.60 -0.56
N VAL A 304 -13.43 -7.33 -0.95
CA VAL A 304 -12.23 -6.66 -1.49
C VAL A 304 -11.14 -6.50 -0.43
N ALA A 305 -11.47 -6.25 0.84
CA ALA A 305 -10.48 -6.21 1.91
C ALA A 305 -9.77 -7.56 2.12
N TYR A 306 -10.50 -8.68 2.06
CA TYR A 306 -9.88 -10.01 2.13
C TYR A 306 -9.11 -10.37 0.85
N SER A 307 -9.58 -9.93 -0.32
CA SER A 307 -8.80 -10.01 -1.56
C SER A 307 -7.44 -9.30 -1.40
N SER A 308 -7.42 -8.10 -0.83
CA SER A 308 -6.16 -7.38 -0.53
C SER A 308 -5.22 -8.13 0.41
N ILE A 309 -5.74 -8.91 1.36
CA ILE A 309 -4.92 -9.77 2.23
C ILE A 309 -4.31 -10.93 1.43
N SER A 310 -5.07 -11.52 0.50
CA SER A 310 -4.58 -12.61 -0.36
C SER A 310 -3.45 -12.12 -1.29
N HIS A 311 -3.64 -11.00 -2.00
CA HIS A 311 -2.57 -10.38 -2.80
C HIS A 311 -1.40 -9.89 -1.91
N MET A 312 -1.71 -9.43 -0.69
CA MET A 312 -0.79 -9.17 0.42
C MET A 312 0.18 -10.32 0.72
N GLY A 313 -0.40 -11.49 0.99
CA GLY A 313 0.33 -12.72 1.26
C GLY A 313 1.19 -13.13 0.06
N PHE A 314 0.73 -12.83 -1.14
CA PHE A 314 1.47 -13.10 -2.36
C PHE A 314 2.72 -12.22 -2.50
N VAL A 315 2.68 -10.96 -2.04
CA VAL A 315 3.87 -10.08 -1.92
C VAL A 315 4.85 -10.66 -0.91
N THR A 316 4.40 -11.03 0.30
CA THR A 316 5.31 -11.55 1.33
C THR A 316 5.92 -12.89 0.94
N LEU A 317 5.20 -13.71 0.16
CA LEU A 317 5.75 -14.90 -0.46
C LEU A 317 6.95 -14.53 -1.34
N GLY A 318 6.76 -13.62 -2.29
CA GLY A 318 7.81 -13.23 -3.23
C GLY A 318 9.07 -12.64 -2.57
N LEU A 319 8.91 -11.92 -1.45
CA LEU A 319 10.02 -11.33 -0.70
C LEU A 319 10.88 -12.34 0.08
N PHE A 320 10.38 -13.55 0.32
CA PHE A 320 11.05 -14.57 1.16
C PHE A 320 11.35 -15.88 0.42
N LEU A 321 11.35 -15.86 -0.91
CA LEU A 321 11.75 -17.00 -1.73
C LEU A 321 13.26 -17.02 -1.94
N PHE A 322 13.94 -17.84 -1.15
CA PHE A 322 15.38 -18.07 -1.26
C PHE A 322 15.72 -19.28 -2.14
N THR A 323 16.80 -19.17 -2.91
CA THR A 323 17.47 -20.27 -3.62
C THR A 323 18.91 -20.35 -3.11
N GLY A 324 19.17 -21.26 -2.16
CA GLY A 324 20.44 -21.27 -1.45
C GLY A 324 20.58 -20.05 -0.53
N SER A 325 21.65 -19.26 -0.71
CA SER A 325 21.88 -18.02 0.03
C SER A 325 21.21 -16.79 -0.57
N GLU A 326 20.75 -16.87 -1.81
CA GLU A 326 20.25 -15.71 -2.55
C GLU A 326 18.72 -15.68 -2.61
N LEU A 327 18.15 -14.48 -2.63
CA LEU A 327 16.74 -14.29 -2.95
C LEU A 327 16.50 -14.47 -4.45
N ASN A 328 15.34 -14.98 -4.82
CA ASN A 328 14.97 -15.12 -6.22
C ASN A 328 14.58 -13.75 -6.81
N VAL A 329 15.34 -13.28 -7.81
CA VAL A 329 15.16 -11.96 -8.45
C VAL A 329 13.73 -11.77 -8.98
N TRP A 330 13.21 -12.75 -9.73
CA TRP A 330 11.86 -12.68 -10.31
C TRP A 330 10.79 -12.58 -9.23
N ALA A 331 10.97 -13.29 -8.11
CA ALA A 331 10.05 -13.24 -6.99
C ALA A 331 10.04 -11.88 -6.28
N VAL A 332 11.21 -11.28 -6.05
CA VAL A 332 11.33 -9.98 -5.38
C VAL A 332 10.79 -8.87 -6.26
N GLU A 333 11.19 -8.82 -7.54
CA GLU A 333 10.65 -7.85 -8.50
C GLU A 333 9.14 -8.00 -8.67
N GLY A 334 8.66 -9.24 -8.82
CA GLY A 334 7.24 -9.55 -8.92
C GLY A 334 6.45 -9.07 -7.71
N ALA A 335 7.00 -9.22 -6.50
CA ALA A 335 6.40 -8.71 -5.27
C ALA A 335 6.28 -7.18 -5.27
N ILE A 336 7.29 -6.47 -5.75
CA ILE A 336 7.28 -5.00 -5.83
C ILE A 336 6.32 -4.51 -6.91
N VAL A 337 6.32 -5.14 -8.08
CA VAL A 337 5.35 -4.91 -9.16
C VAL A 337 3.92 -5.15 -8.64
N GLN A 338 3.71 -6.23 -7.88
CA GLN A 338 2.40 -6.53 -7.29
C GLN A 338 1.98 -5.47 -6.26
N MET A 339 2.91 -4.95 -5.46
CA MET A 339 2.63 -3.85 -4.55
C MET A 339 2.11 -2.61 -5.30
N VAL A 340 2.78 -2.20 -6.39
CA VAL A 340 2.36 -1.03 -7.18
C VAL A 340 1.03 -1.29 -7.89
N SER A 341 0.90 -2.44 -8.54
CA SER A 341 -0.31 -2.87 -9.25
C SER A 341 -1.53 -2.92 -8.33
N HIS A 342 -1.42 -3.61 -7.19
CA HIS A 342 -2.47 -3.67 -6.18
C HIS A 342 -2.80 -2.26 -5.67
N GLY A 343 -1.82 -1.35 -5.63
CA GLY A 343 -2.04 0.09 -5.39
C GLY A 343 -3.12 0.71 -6.27
N PHE A 344 -3.00 0.55 -7.58
CA PHE A 344 -3.96 1.07 -8.55
C PHE A 344 -5.29 0.31 -8.53
N VAL A 345 -5.23 -1.02 -8.57
CA VAL A 345 -6.43 -1.88 -8.68
C VAL A 345 -7.31 -1.78 -7.44
N SER A 346 -6.73 -1.85 -6.23
CA SER A 346 -7.53 -1.77 -5.00
C SER A 346 -8.16 -0.39 -4.80
N ALA A 347 -7.44 0.70 -5.13
CA ALA A 347 -8.01 2.04 -5.10
C ALA A 347 -9.22 2.16 -6.03
N ALA A 348 -9.12 1.60 -7.24
CA ALA A 348 -10.21 1.61 -8.20
C ALA A 348 -11.41 0.76 -7.73
N MET A 349 -11.17 -0.44 -7.23
CA MET A 349 -12.21 -1.33 -6.69
C MET A 349 -12.94 -0.70 -5.50
N PHE A 350 -12.21 -0.11 -4.54
CA PHE A 350 -12.83 0.59 -3.41
C PHE A 350 -13.57 1.86 -3.84
N PHE A 351 -13.07 2.57 -4.86
CA PHE A 351 -13.78 3.71 -5.43
C PHE A 351 -15.10 3.27 -6.08
N CYS A 352 -15.10 2.20 -6.89
CA CYS A 352 -16.30 1.65 -7.50
C CYS A 352 -17.35 1.22 -6.47
N ILE A 353 -16.93 0.53 -5.41
CA ILE A 353 -17.83 0.15 -4.31
C ILE A 353 -18.36 1.40 -3.59
N GLY A 354 -17.55 2.44 -3.46
CA GLY A 354 -17.98 3.75 -2.95
C GLY A 354 -19.09 4.37 -3.80
N VAL A 355 -18.91 4.41 -5.12
CA VAL A 355 -19.90 4.94 -6.09
C VAL A 355 -21.24 4.20 -5.99
N MET A 356 -21.22 2.88 -5.81
CA MET A 356 -22.42 2.06 -5.59
C MET A 356 -23.07 2.34 -4.23
N TYR A 357 -22.24 2.41 -3.17
CA TYR A 357 -22.71 2.70 -1.83
C TYR A 357 -23.34 4.10 -1.70
N ASP A 358 -22.81 5.09 -2.40
CA ASP A 358 -23.35 6.46 -2.38
C ASP A 358 -24.76 6.54 -3.01
N ARG A 359 -25.10 5.60 -3.90
CA ARG A 359 -26.41 5.54 -4.59
C ARG A 359 -27.43 4.63 -3.90
N VAL A 360 -26.99 3.47 -3.41
CA VAL A 360 -27.90 2.43 -2.83
C VAL A 360 -27.84 2.39 -1.29
N HIS A 361 -26.81 2.99 -0.68
CA HIS A 361 -26.57 2.96 0.77
C HIS A 361 -26.47 1.56 1.39
N SER A 362 -26.23 0.54 0.56
CA SER A 362 -25.93 -0.82 1.00
C SER A 362 -24.56 -1.29 0.51
N ARG A 363 -23.93 -2.15 1.28
CA ARG A 363 -22.68 -2.85 0.92
C ARG A 363 -22.90 -4.33 0.63
N ASN A 364 -24.11 -4.84 0.90
CA ASN A 364 -24.44 -6.25 0.76
C ASN A 364 -24.63 -6.60 -0.72
N ILE A 365 -23.96 -7.65 -1.18
CA ILE A 365 -23.98 -8.12 -2.57
C ILE A 365 -25.40 -8.49 -3.02
N ALA A 366 -26.22 -9.01 -2.12
CA ALA A 366 -27.60 -9.41 -2.42
C ALA A 366 -28.56 -8.23 -2.69
N ASP A 367 -28.18 -7.01 -2.32
CA ASP A 367 -29.02 -5.83 -2.50
C ASP A 367 -28.84 -5.20 -3.90
N TYR A 368 -27.97 -5.79 -4.72
CA TYR A 368 -27.68 -5.37 -6.09
C TYR A 368 -28.08 -6.47 -7.09
N GLY A 369 -28.10 -6.11 -8.38
CA GLY A 369 -28.28 -7.04 -9.50
C GLY A 369 -28.73 -6.29 -10.74
N GLY A 370 -28.01 -6.48 -11.86
CA GLY A 370 -28.32 -5.81 -13.12
C GLY A 370 -27.91 -4.33 -13.20
N VAL A 371 -26.90 -3.88 -12.43
CA VAL A 371 -26.41 -2.49 -12.46
C VAL A 371 -26.00 -2.04 -13.87
N ALA A 372 -25.49 -2.94 -14.71
CA ALA A 372 -25.09 -2.63 -16.09
C ALA A 372 -26.24 -2.07 -16.95
N ASN A 373 -27.50 -2.35 -16.63
CA ASN A 373 -28.66 -1.85 -17.37
C ASN A 373 -28.92 -0.36 -17.12
N ARG A 374 -28.49 0.17 -15.97
CA ARG A 374 -28.72 1.57 -15.56
C ARG A 374 -27.43 2.39 -15.51
N MET A 375 -26.29 1.75 -15.25
CA MET A 375 -24.96 2.37 -15.22
C MET A 375 -23.96 1.64 -16.15
N PRO A 376 -24.18 1.61 -17.47
CA PRO A 376 -23.33 0.86 -18.40
C PRO A 376 -21.87 1.34 -18.46
N ILE A 377 -21.62 2.65 -18.33
CA ILE A 377 -20.25 3.19 -18.34
C ILE A 377 -19.52 2.77 -17.07
N PHE A 378 -20.17 2.92 -15.92
CA PHE A 378 -19.66 2.40 -14.65
C PHE A 378 -19.34 0.91 -14.72
N ALA A 379 -20.28 0.11 -15.23
CA ALA A 379 -20.14 -1.34 -15.33
C ALA A 379 -18.91 -1.74 -16.16
N ALA A 380 -18.62 -1.03 -17.26
CA ALA A 380 -17.42 -1.26 -18.06
C ALA A 380 -16.13 -1.06 -17.24
N PHE A 381 -16.02 0.03 -16.48
CA PHE A 381 -14.86 0.26 -15.60
C PHE A 381 -14.78 -0.74 -14.44
N MET A 382 -15.91 -1.03 -13.79
CA MET A 382 -15.94 -1.99 -12.68
C MET A 382 -15.50 -3.38 -13.14
N VAL A 383 -15.94 -3.83 -14.33
CA VAL A 383 -15.48 -5.08 -14.93
C VAL A 383 -14.00 -5.02 -15.26
N LEU A 384 -13.49 -3.93 -15.84
CA LEU A 384 -12.06 -3.77 -16.11
C LEU A 384 -11.22 -3.94 -14.84
N PHE A 385 -11.57 -3.24 -13.75
CA PHE A 385 -10.83 -3.32 -12.49
C PHE A 385 -10.98 -4.67 -11.80
N ALA A 386 -12.16 -5.31 -11.91
CA ALA A 386 -12.37 -6.66 -11.45
C ALA A 386 -11.51 -7.68 -12.22
N MET A 387 -11.40 -7.55 -13.54
CA MET A 387 -10.50 -8.39 -14.34
C MET A 387 -9.03 -8.14 -13.99
N ALA A 388 -8.65 -6.90 -13.70
CA ALA A 388 -7.31 -6.58 -13.24
C ALA A 388 -7.01 -7.20 -11.86
N ASN A 389 -7.99 -7.18 -10.94
CA ASN A 389 -7.88 -7.86 -9.64
C ASN A 389 -7.83 -9.38 -9.77
N ALA A 390 -8.43 -9.95 -10.81
CA ALA A 390 -8.38 -11.37 -11.13
C ALA A 390 -7.10 -11.80 -11.88
N GLY A 391 -6.15 -10.89 -12.09
CA GLY A 391 -4.90 -11.20 -12.78
C GLY A 391 -5.05 -11.42 -14.29
N LEU A 392 -5.99 -10.73 -14.96
CA LEU A 392 -6.13 -10.83 -16.42
C LEU A 392 -4.86 -10.33 -17.14
N PRO A 393 -4.30 -11.07 -18.11
CA PRO A 393 -3.20 -10.58 -18.94
C PRO A 393 -3.50 -9.22 -19.59
N ALA A 394 -2.45 -8.43 -19.83
CA ALA A 394 -2.52 -7.02 -20.27
C ALA A 394 -3.05 -6.03 -19.21
N THR A 395 -3.34 -6.48 -17.99
CA THR A 395 -3.57 -5.60 -16.83
C THR A 395 -2.39 -5.68 -15.86
N SER A 396 -2.22 -4.65 -15.01
CA SER A 396 -1.12 -4.59 -14.05
C SER A 396 -1.08 -5.78 -13.08
N GLY A 397 -2.23 -6.39 -12.74
CA GLY A 397 -2.34 -7.48 -11.77
C GLY A 397 -1.59 -8.75 -12.22
N PHE A 398 -1.65 -9.06 -13.51
CA PHE A 398 -1.03 -10.27 -14.05
C PHE A 398 0.50 -10.26 -13.93
N VAL A 399 1.14 -9.12 -14.18
CA VAL A 399 2.60 -9.03 -14.29
C VAL A 399 3.29 -9.43 -12.98
N GLY A 400 2.87 -8.83 -11.87
CA GLY A 400 3.44 -9.14 -10.54
C GLY A 400 3.15 -10.59 -10.12
N GLU A 401 1.91 -11.05 -10.35
CA GLU A 401 1.51 -12.43 -10.03
C GLU A 401 2.29 -13.47 -10.82
N PHE A 402 2.44 -13.25 -12.12
CA PHE A 402 3.20 -14.11 -12.99
C PHE A 402 4.68 -14.20 -12.56
N MET A 403 5.32 -13.06 -12.29
CA MET A 403 6.74 -13.02 -11.91
C MET A 403 7.01 -13.79 -10.62
N VAL A 404 6.17 -13.63 -9.58
CA VAL A 404 6.32 -14.38 -8.33
C VAL A 404 6.04 -15.87 -8.52
N ILE A 405 5.04 -16.27 -9.30
CA ILE A 405 4.79 -17.70 -9.58
C ILE A 405 5.99 -18.32 -10.31
N MET A 406 6.55 -17.61 -11.28
CA MET A 406 7.73 -18.09 -12.01
C MET A 406 8.97 -18.17 -11.10
N GLY A 407 9.17 -17.19 -10.22
CA GLY A 407 10.21 -17.25 -9.20
C GLY A 407 10.00 -18.40 -8.22
N ALA A 408 8.76 -18.60 -7.75
CA ALA A 408 8.40 -19.71 -6.88
C ALA A 408 8.65 -21.08 -7.55
N LEU A 409 8.41 -21.20 -8.87
CA LEU A 409 8.64 -22.43 -9.61
C LEU A 409 10.13 -22.79 -9.67
N GLN A 410 11.00 -21.78 -9.77
CA GLN A 410 12.46 -21.97 -9.71
C GLN A 410 12.93 -22.44 -8.34
N VAL A 411 12.23 -22.06 -7.26
CA VAL A 411 12.54 -22.49 -5.88
C VAL A 411 11.95 -23.85 -5.55
N ASN A 412 10.63 -24.02 -5.74
CA ASN A 412 9.90 -25.23 -5.37
C ASN A 412 8.55 -25.33 -6.10
N PHE A 413 8.35 -26.44 -6.83
CA PHE A 413 7.12 -26.70 -7.57
C PHE A 413 5.84 -26.63 -6.73
N TRP A 414 5.84 -27.17 -5.51
CA TRP A 414 4.64 -27.18 -4.66
C TRP A 414 4.28 -25.81 -4.12
N VAL A 415 5.29 -24.98 -3.82
CA VAL A 415 5.08 -23.58 -3.44
C VAL A 415 4.45 -22.83 -4.61
N ALA A 416 4.97 -23.02 -5.83
CA ALA A 416 4.41 -22.42 -7.04
C ALA A 416 2.98 -22.90 -7.34
N ALA A 417 2.71 -24.20 -7.18
CA ALA A 417 1.39 -24.78 -7.39
C ALA A 417 0.35 -24.19 -6.42
N LEU A 418 0.71 -24.06 -5.13
CA LEU A 418 -0.16 -23.44 -4.13
C LEU A 418 -0.32 -21.93 -4.37
N ALA A 419 0.75 -21.22 -4.73
CA ALA A 419 0.71 -19.81 -5.07
C ALA A 419 -0.19 -19.54 -6.30
N SER A 420 -0.16 -20.43 -7.29
CA SER A 420 -1.00 -20.34 -8.50
C SER A 420 -2.50 -20.46 -8.21
N LEU A 421 -2.90 -21.02 -7.06
CA LEU A 421 -4.30 -21.02 -6.64
C LEU A 421 -4.84 -19.60 -6.43
N THR A 422 -3.98 -18.59 -6.21
CA THR A 422 -4.38 -17.18 -6.18
C THR A 422 -5.12 -16.77 -7.44
N LEU A 423 -4.68 -17.22 -8.62
CA LEU A 423 -5.32 -16.90 -9.90
C LEU A 423 -6.72 -17.51 -9.99
N ILE A 424 -6.92 -18.69 -9.41
CA ILE A 424 -8.21 -19.39 -9.40
C ILE A 424 -9.15 -18.73 -8.40
N PHE A 425 -8.74 -18.58 -7.14
CA PHE A 425 -9.59 -18.00 -6.10
C PHE A 425 -9.83 -16.52 -6.34
N GLY A 426 -8.80 -15.78 -6.77
CA GLY A 426 -8.84 -14.39 -7.22
C GLY A 426 -9.97 -14.13 -8.20
N ALA A 427 -9.97 -14.89 -9.30
CA ALA A 427 -11.03 -14.84 -10.29
C ALA A 427 -12.37 -15.30 -9.70
N ALA A 428 -12.40 -16.38 -8.92
CA ALA A 428 -13.63 -16.92 -8.36
C ALA A 428 -14.39 -15.89 -7.51
N TYR A 429 -13.77 -15.29 -6.49
CA TYR A 429 -14.48 -14.33 -5.62
C TYR A 429 -14.79 -13.02 -6.34
N THR A 430 -13.89 -12.55 -7.22
CA THR A 430 -14.07 -11.26 -7.90
C THR A 430 -15.18 -11.34 -8.94
N LEU A 431 -15.15 -12.36 -9.80
CA LEU A 431 -16.16 -12.55 -10.84
C LEU A 431 -17.51 -12.97 -10.24
N TRP A 432 -17.50 -13.70 -9.11
CA TRP A 432 -18.72 -14.02 -8.38
C TRP A 432 -19.44 -12.76 -7.88
N MET A 433 -18.69 -11.79 -7.35
CA MET A 433 -19.23 -10.49 -6.94
C MET A 433 -19.75 -9.71 -8.15
N VAL A 434 -18.96 -9.59 -9.22
CA VAL A 434 -19.35 -8.86 -10.44
C VAL A 434 -20.60 -9.45 -11.06
N LYS A 435 -20.69 -10.79 -11.19
CA LYS A 435 -21.86 -11.46 -11.77
C LYS A 435 -23.14 -11.16 -10.99
N ARG A 436 -23.08 -11.07 -9.66
CA ARG A 436 -24.25 -10.84 -8.81
C ARG A 436 -24.65 -9.38 -8.70
N THR A 437 -23.69 -8.47 -8.81
CA THR A 437 -23.94 -7.03 -8.64
C THR A 437 -24.17 -6.33 -9.97
N ILE A 438 -23.34 -6.62 -10.98
CA ILE A 438 -23.28 -5.87 -12.24
C ILE A 438 -24.20 -6.46 -13.31
N PHE A 439 -24.17 -7.77 -13.50
CA PHE A 439 -24.91 -8.45 -14.57
C PHE A 439 -26.27 -8.99 -14.11
N GLY A 440 -27.13 -9.34 -15.09
CA GLY A 440 -28.48 -9.85 -14.87
C GLY A 440 -29.56 -8.82 -15.15
N GLU A 441 -30.81 -9.21 -14.87
CA GLU A 441 -31.95 -8.29 -14.90
C GLU A 441 -31.90 -7.34 -13.69
N VAL A 442 -32.58 -6.19 -13.80
CA VAL A 442 -32.69 -5.23 -12.70
C VAL A 442 -33.43 -5.87 -11.53
N ALA A 443 -32.72 -6.12 -10.43
CA ALA A 443 -33.22 -6.94 -9.34
C ALA A 443 -34.21 -6.21 -8.41
N ASN A 444 -34.12 -4.88 -8.29
CA ASN A 444 -34.97 -4.09 -7.41
C ASN A 444 -35.06 -2.61 -7.83
N HIS A 445 -35.99 -1.89 -7.20
CA HIS A 445 -36.26 -0.47 -7.49
C HIS A 445 -35.05 0.45 -7.25
N HIS A 446 -34.26 0.19 -6.20
CA HIS A 446 -33.07 1.01 -5.91
C HIS A 446 -32.02 0.89 -7.02
N VAL A 447 -31.90 -0.29 -7.66
CA VAL A 447 -31.04 -0.46 -8.84
C VAL A 447 -31.65 0.20 -10.07
N ASP A 448 -32.97 0.22 -10.20
CA ASP A 448 -33.67 0.79 -11.36
C ASP A 448 -33.51 2.32 -11.45
N GLU A 449 -33.44 2.99 -10.30
CA GLU A 449 -33.27 4.44 -10.19
C GLU A 449 -31.81 4.91 -10.28
N LEU A 450 -30.86 3.99 -10.48
CA LEU A 450 -29.46 4.34 -10.56
C LEU A 450 -29.19 5.28 -11.74
N THR A 451 -28.38 6.29 -11.45
CA THR A 451 -27.82 7.18 -12.47
C THR A 451 -26.37 6.79 -12.72
N ASP A 452 -25.96 6.77 -14.00
CA ASP A 452 -24.58 6.44 -14.37
C ASP A 452 -23.58 7.46 -13.79
N VAL A 453 -22.29 7.22 -14.04
CA VAL A 453 -21.19 8.01 -13.48
C VAL A 453 -21.26 9.47 -13.91
N ASN A 454 -21.04 10.36 -12.95
CA ASN A 454 -20.87 11.78 -13.25
C ASN A 454 -19.45 12.08 -13.79
N LYS A 455 -19.21 13.31 -14.26
CA LYS A 455 -17.92 13.71 -14.85
C LYS A 455 -16.71 13.50 -13.92
N ARG A 456 -16.90 13.70 -12.61
CA ARG A 456 -15.85 13.51 -11.59
C ARG A 456 -15.53 12.02 -11.43
N GLU A 457 -16.56 11.20 -11.28
CA GLU A 457 -16.40 9.75 -11.15
C GLU A 457 -15.74 9.17 -12.40
N PHE A 458 -16.22 9.58 -13.58
CA PHE A 458 -15.64 9.20 -14.86
C PHE A 458 -14.15 9.57 -14.96
N LEU A 459 -13.77 10.79 -14.53
CA LEU A 459 -12.36 11.20 -14.52
C LEU A 459 -11.49 10.29 -13.64
N VAL A 460 -11.92 10.00 -12.41
CA VAL A 460 -11.17 9.13 -11.49
C VAL A 460 -11.04 7.72 -12.06
N LEU A 461 -12.13 7.16 -12.60
CA LEU A 461 -12.13 5.82 -13.21
C LEU A 461 -11.23 5.76 -14.46
N VAL A 462 -11.29 6.75 -15.35
CA VAL A 462 -10.42 6.80 -16.54
C VAL A 462 -8.95 6.87 -16.16
N VAL A 463 -8.60 7.75 -15.21
CA VAL A 463 -7.21 7.94 -14.79
C VAL A 463 -6.65 6.67 -14.14
N LEU A 464 -7.44 5.99 -13.30
CA LEU A 464 -7.04 4.70 -12.72
C LEU A 464 -6.98 3.58 -13.77
N ALA A 465 -7.89 3.57 -14.74
CA ALA A 465 -7.88 2.60 -15.84
C ALA A 465 -6.62 2.74 -16.70
N ILE A 466 -6.21 3.98 -17.01
CA ILE A 466 -4.97 4.26 -17.73
C ILE A 466 -3.76 3.77 -16.93
N ALA A 467 -3.73 3.95 -15.60
CA ALA A 467 -2.64 3.46 -14.77
C ALA A 467 -2.56 1.92 -14.77
N VAL A 468 -3.70 1.23 -14.60
CA VAL A 468 -3.78 -0.23 -14.60
C VAL A 468 -3.39 -0.82 -15.96
N LEU A 469 -3.90 -0.27 -17.06
CA LEU A 469 -3.59 -0.74 -18.41
C LEU A 469 -2.18 -0.35 -18.84
N GLY A 470 -1.74 0.87 -18.54
CA GLY A 470 -0.39 1.35 -18.89
C GLY A 470 0.69 0.47 -18.27
N MET A 471 0.57 0.14 -16.98
CA MET A 471 1.48 -0.77 -16.31
C MET A 471 1.35 -2.22 -16.83
N GLY A 472 0.14 -2.67 -17.17
CA GLY A 472 -0.08 -4.01 -17.71
C GLY A 472 0.48 -4.23 -19.12
N LEU A 473 0.39 -3.21 -19.98
CA LEU A 473 0.86 -3.25 -21.37
C LEU A 473 2.36 -2.98 -21.50
N TYR A 474 2.91 -2.13 -20.63
CA TYR A 474 4.34 -1.79 -20.63
C TYR A 474 4.95 -1.82 -19.22
N PRO A 475 5.05 -3.02 -18.59
CA PRO A 475 5.57 -3.16 -17.23
C PRO A 475 7.04 -2.81 -17.09
N GLN A 476 7.80 -2.92 -18.18
CA GLN A 476 9.24 -2.65 -18.22
C GLN A 476 9.59 -1.25 -17.70
N MET A 477 8.70 -0.26 -17.91
CA MET A 477 8.85 1.11 -17.41
C MET A 477 9.04 1.17 -15.88
N PHE A 478 8.45 0.23 -15.14
CA PHE A 478 8.54 0.13 -13.69
C PHE A 478 9.66 -0.82 -13.26
N VAL A 479 9.80 -1.95 -13.94
CA VAL A 479 10.82 -2.98 -13.63
C VAL A 479 12.23 -2.42 -13.79
N ASP A 480 12.52 -1.71 -14.89
CA ASP A 480 13.85 -1.15 -15.16
C ASP A 480 14.30 -0.16 -14.07
N LYS A 481 13.35 0.51 -13.38
CA LYS A 481 13.64 1.48 -12.31
C LYS A 481 14.01 0.80 -11.00
N MET A 482 13.55 -0.42 -10.75
CA MET A 482 13.84 -1.16 -9.52
C MET A 482 14.93 -2.21 -9.69
N HIS A 483 15.18 -2.69 -10.91
CA HIS A 483 16.04 -3.84 -11.21
C HIS A 483 17.41 -3.77 -10.50
N LEU A 484 18.12 -2.65 -10.65
CA LEU A 484 19.45 -2.50 -10.06
C LEU A 484 19.42 -2.46 -8.53
N ALA A 485 18.48 -1.73 -7.94
CA ALA A 485 18.30 -1.68 -6.48
C ALA A 485 17.90 -3.06 -5.90
N VAL A 486 17.11 -3.84 -6.64
CA VAL A 486 16.77 -5.22 -6.27
C VAL A 486 18.01 -6.11 -6.33
N ASN A 487 18.82 -6.02 -7.39
CA ASN A 487 20.06 -6.81 -7.48
C ASN A 487 21.05 -6.46 -6.36
N ASP A 488 21.22 -5.17 -6.04
CA ASP A 488 22.07 -4.73 -4.93
C ASP A 488 21.56 -5.26 -3.59
N LEU A 489 20.24 -5.22 -3.36
CA LEU A 489 19.61 -5.82 -2.19
C LEU A 489 19.88 -7.33 -2.10
N ILE A 490 19.69 -8.06 -3.21
CA ILE A 490 19.90 -9.52 -3.24
C ILE A 490 21.36 -9.85 -2.95
N ALA A 491 22.30 -9.12 -3.55
CA ALA A 491 23.73 -9.28 -3.31
C ALA A 491 24.09 -9.01 -1.85
N HIS A 492 23.50 -7.99 -1.23
CA HIS A 492 23.70 -7.68 0.19
C HIS A 492 23.11 -8.78 1.10
N VAL A 493 21.89 -9.24 0.81
CA VAL A 493 21.19 -10.29 1.59
C VAL A 493 21.91 -11.65 1.50
N ALA A 494 22.63 -11.91 0.41
CA ALA A 494 23.41 -13.13 0.25
C ALA A 494 24.61 -13.22 1.22
N GLN A 495 25.06 -12.10 1.77
CA GLN A 495 26.18 -12.04 2.69
C GLN A 495 25.75 -12.42 4.10
N SER A 496 26.39 -13.46 4.65
CA SER A 496 26.21 -13.89 6.04
C SER A 496 26.78 -12.87 7.01
N LYS A 497 26.09 -12.63 8.12
CA LYS A 497 26.51 -11.79 9.24
C LYS A 497 26.79 -12.60 10.52
N LEU A 498 27.00 -13.90 10.38
CA LEU A 498 27.35 -14.81 11.49
C LEU A 498 28.81 -14.71 11.95
#